data_AF-A0AAW6H8P5-F1
#
_entry.id   AF-A0AAW6H8P5-F1
#
_cell.length_a   1.000
_cell.length_b   1.000
_cell.length_c   1.000
_cell.angle_alpha   90.00
_cell.angle_beta   90.00
_cell.angle_gamma   90.00
#
_symmetry.space_group_name_H-M   'P 1'
#
loop_
_entity.id
_entity.type
_entity.pdbx_description
1 polymer ?
#
loop_
_entity_poly.entity_id
_entity_poly.type
_entity_poly.pdbx_seq_one_letter_code
_entity_poly.pdbx_strand_id
1 'polypeptide(L)' 'AIALVGNTGELSTGPHLHFELWHKGRAANPELYIVF' A
#
# COMPACT_ATOMS: atom_id res chain seq x y z
N ALA A 1 0.86 6.01 16.00
CA ALA A 1 0.08 5.64 14.81
C ALA A 1 0.27 6.72 13.75
N ILE A 2 0.37 6.35 12.47
CA ILE A 2 0.58 7.30 11.37
C ILE A 2 -0.69 7.58 10.56
N ALA A 3 -1.69 6.68 10.60
CA ALA A 3 -2.97 6.82 9.91
C ALA A 3 -4.00 5.78 10.41
N LEU A 4 -5.25 5.94 9.97
CA LEU A 4 -6.32 4.94 10.04
C LEU A 4 -6.61 4.41 8.63
N VAL A 5 -7.06 3.15 8.52
CA VAL A 5 -7.52 2.56 7.25
C VAL A 5 -8.75 3.31 6.72
N GLY A 6 -8.86 3.45 5.40
CA GLY A 6 -9.92 4.24 4.75
C GLY A 6 -10.43 3.64 3.45
N ASN A 7 -11.21 4.44 2.72
CA ASN A 7 -11.88 4.05 1.46
C ASN A 7 -11.94 5.23 0.46
N THR A 8 -10.88 6.05 0.39
CA THR A 8 -10.91 7.33 -0.36
C THR A 8 -10.23 7.28 -1.73
N GLY A 9 -9.65 6.14 -2.14
CA GLY A 9 -9.00 6.00 -3.44
C GLY A 9 -10.00 5.97 -4.60
N GLU A 10 -9.60 6.49 -5.76
CA GLU A 10 -10.47 6.63 -6.94
C GLU A 10 -11.08 5.31 -7.42
N LEU A 11 -10.32 4.22 -7.35
CA LEU A 11 -10.75 2.87 -7.74
C LEU A 11 -11.15 2.01 -6.54
N SER A 12 -11.38 2.61 -5.37
CA SER A 12 -11.77 1.86 -4.17
C SER A 12 -13.19 1.30 -4.31
N THR A 13 -13.39 0.07 -3.85
CA THR A 13 -14.72 -0.57 -3.77
C THR A 13 -15.14 -0.85 -2.33
N GLY A 14 -14.29 -0.54 -1.36
CA GLY A 14 -14.49 -0.76 0.07
C GLY A 14 -13.22 -0.49 0.88
N PRO A 15 -13.30 -0.53 2.23
CA PRO A 15 -12.17 -0.25 3.10
C PRO A 15 -10.97 -1.16 2.85
N HIS A 16 -9.79 -0.59 2.64
CA HIS A 16 -8.55 -1.33 2.42
C HIS A 16 -7.31 -0.48 2.76
N LEU A 17 -6.16 -1.14 2.91
CA LEU A 17 -4.86 -0.49 3.02
C LEU A 17 -4.13 -0.65 1.68
N HIS A 18 -3.86 0.46 1.01
CA HIS A 18 -2.94 0.48 -0.13
C HIS A 18 -1.52 0.64 0.39
N PHE A 19 -0.61 -0.24 -0.04
CA PHE A 19 0.80 -0.24 0.38
C PHE A 19 1.70 -0.38 -0.84
N GLU A 20 2.76 0.42 -0.88
CA GLU A 20 3.75 0.38 -1.97
C GLU A 20 5.17 0.36 -1.41
N LEU A 21 6.04 -0.40 -2.08
CA LEU A 21 7.48 -0.38 -1.83
C LEU A 21 8.19 0.27 -3.01
N TRP A 22 8.99 1.29 -2.73
CA TRP A 22 9.77 2.01 -3.73
C TRP A 22 11.26 1.97 -3.40
N HIS A 23 12.08 1.67 -4.40
CA HIS A 23 13.53 1.71 -4.26
C HIS A 23 14.14 2.43 -5.47
N LYS A 24 14.87 3.52 -5.20
CA LYS A 24 15.51 4.37 -6.23
C LYS A 24 14.52 4.81 -7.33
N GLY A 25 13.33 5.25 -6.92
CA GLY A 25 12.30 5.76 -7.82
C GLY A 25 11.55 4.70 -8.64
N ARG A 26 11.73 3.40 -8.33
CA ARG A 26 11.03 2.30 -9.00
C ARG A 26 10.17 1.55 -8.00
N ALA A 27 8.93 1.26 -8.38
CA ALA A 27 8.06 0.36 -7.62
C ALA A 27 8.65 -1.06 -7.62
N ALA A 28 8.61 -1.71 -6.46
CA ALA A 28 9.05 -3.08 -6.24
C ALA A 28 7.92 -3.91 -5.63
N ASN A 29 7.90 -5.22 -5.89
CA ASN A 29 6.91 -6.12 -5.29
C ASN A 29 7.20 -6.30 -3.79
N PRO A 30 6.32 -5.87 -2.86
CA PRO A 30 6.52 -5.99 -1.43
C PRO A 30 6.66 -7.42 -0.91
N GLU A 31 6.00 -8.40 -1.54
CA GLU A 31 5.98 -9.81 -1.11
C GLU A 31 7.37 -10.45 -1.13
N LEU A 32 8.32 -9.89 -1.89
CA LEU A 32 9.70 -10.35 -1.93
C LEU A 32 10.55 -9.90 -0.73
N TYR A 33 10.06 -8.94 0.06
CA TYR A 33 10.85 -8.25 1.10
C TYR A 33 10.19 -8.24 2.47
N ILE A 34 8.89 -8.47 2.56
CA ILE A 34 8.11 -8.38 3.79
C ILE A 34 7.33 -9.68 3.99
N VAL A 35 7.38 -10.22 5.20
CA VAL A 35 6.48 -11.29 5.64
C VAL A 35 5.21 -10.62 6.19
N PHE A 36 4.08 -10.90 5.56
CA PHE A 36 2.77 -10.35 5.91
C PHE A 36 2.03 -11.20 6.96
#